data_AF-A0A2H6FKC4-F1
#
_entry.id   AF-A0A2H6FKC4-F1
#
_cell.length_a   1.000
_cell.length_b   1.000
_cell.length_c   1.000
_cell.angle_alpha   90.00
_cell.angle_beta   90.00
_cell.angle_gamma   90.00
#
_symmetry.space_group_name_H-M   'P 1'
#
loop_
_entity.id
_entity.type
_entity.pdbx_description
1 polymer ?
#
loop_
_entity_poly.entity_id
_entity_poly.type
_entity_poly.pdbx_seq_one_letter_code
_entity_poly.pdbx_strand_id
1 'polypeptide(L)'
;MVTLTATSAANSSFTGWTGCDSVLDGKCTIKMTSGRAVTAEFFDDGDGVPPGVEDGGPNGGDGNDDGTSDSLQGDVTTLKTADGLNYATVSNTNGAGQTNVQAVDPPADAPSGIVFPYGMFEFTVTGIEEGGTVHMEVYVPYDPVITGYWKKNVNTGQSLNKRDKTRNKH
;
A
#
# COMPACT_ATOMS: atom_id res chain seq x y z
N MET A 1 32.67 -6.37 21.30
CA MET A 1 31.28 -6.67 20.91
C MET A 1 30.82 -5.51 20.05
N VAL A 2 30.12 -5.78 18.95
CA VAL A 2 29.60 -4.78 18.02
C VAL A 2 28.10 -4.99 17.93
N THR A 3 27.34 -3.91 17.91
CA THR A 3 25.89 -3.92 17.70
C THR A 3 25.59 -3.12 16.43
N LEU A 4 24.87 -3.73 15.50
CA LEU A 4 24.44 -3.13 14.24
C LEU A 4 22.94 -2.88 14.28
N THR A 5 22.52 -1.77 13.68
CA THR A 5 21.12 -1.40 13.49
C THR A 5 20.88 -1.22 12.00
N ALA A 6 19.75 -1.72 11.54
CA ALA A 6 19.30 -1.57 10.16
C ALA A 6 18.43 -0.32 10.07
N THR A 7 18.61 0.46 9.01
CA THR A 7 17.72 1.57 8.67
C THR A 7 17.18 1.28 7.29
N SER A 8 15.86 1.13 7.17
CA SER A 8 15.22 0.89 5.90
C SER A 8 15.32 2.10 4.99
N ALA A 9 15.39 1.83 3.68
CA ALA A 9 15.12 2.85 2.68
C ALA A 9 13.61 3.18 2.68
N ALA A 10 13.21 4.28 2.04
CA ALA A 10 11.81 4.57 1.80
C ALA A 10 11.12 3.36 1.16
N ASN A 11 9.88 3.08 1.59
CA ASN A 11 9.02 1.99 1.10
C ASN A 11 9.52 0.57 1.34
N SER A 12 10.64 0.41 2.06
CA SER A 12 11.12 -0.92 2.46
C SER A 12 10.92 -1.17 3.96
N SER A 13 10.71 -2.43 4.32
CA SER A 13 10.67 -2.90 5.70
C SER A 13 11.83 -3.84 5.98
N PHE A 14 12.44 -3.71 7.16
CA PHE A 14 13.50 -4.61 7.60
C PHE A 14 12.93 -6.00 7.93
N THR A 15 13.46 -7.04 7.30
CA THR A 15 12.94 -8.42 7.46
C THR A 15 13.83 -9.31 8.30
N GLY A 16 15.13 -8.99 8.43
CA GLY A 16 16.00 -9.82 9.24
C GLY A 16 17.49 -9.56 9.07
N TRP A 17 18.28 -10.25 9.88
CA TRP A 17 19.73 -10.27 9.74
C TRP A 17 20.22 -11.69 9.49
N THR A 18 21.28 -11.82 8.69
CA THR A 18 22.10 -13.03 8.61
C THR A 18 23.53 -12.76 9.08
N GLY A 19 24.17 -13.76 9.71
CA GLY A 19 25.56 -13.66 10.20
C GLY A 19 25.74 -13.11 11.61
N CYS A 20 24.66 -12.80 12.32
CA CYS A 20 24.68 -12.33 13.71
C CYS A 20 24.91 -13.47 14.71
N ASP A 21 25.47 -13.15 15.90
CA ASP A 21 25.48 -14.09 17.02
C ASP A 21 24.13 -14.09 17.76
N SER A 22 23.49 -12.92 17.84
CA SER A 22 22.13 -12.77 18.33
C SER A 22 21.44 -11.58 17.67
N VAL A 23 20.10 -11.68 17.58
CA VAL A 23 19.23 -10.58 17.15
C VAL A 23 18.26 -10.29 18.29
N LEU A 24 18.22 -9.04 18.75
CA LEU A 24 17.30 -8.56 19.78
C LEU A 24 16.77 -7.19 19.36
N ASP A 25 15.44 -7.02 19.35
CA ASP A 25 14.77 -5.79 18.93
C ASP A 25 15.26 -5.25 17.56
N GLY A 26 15.44 -6.16 16.59
CA GLY A 26 15.94 -5.82 15.25
C GLY A 26 17.43 -5.45 15.19
N LYS A 27 18.17 -5.53 16.30
CA LYS A 27 19.61 -5.23 16.35
C LYS A 27 20.43 -6.51 16.33
N CYS A 28 21.42 -6.52 15.47
CA CYS A 28 22.38 -7.60 15.35
C CYS A 28 23.55 -7.39 16.32
N THR A 29 23.85 -8.37 17.18
CA THR A 29 25.02 -8.34 18.04
C THR A 29 26.04 -9.39 17.62
N ILE A 30 27.30 -8.99 17.59
CA ILE A 30 28.43 -9.81 17.14
C ILE A 30 29.63 -9.66 18.06
N LYS A 31 30.28 -10.78 18.37
CA LYS A 31 31.61 -10.82 18.95
C LYS A 31 32.65 -10.89 17.83
N MET A 32 33.43 -9.81 17.67
CA MET A 32 34.52 -9.75 16.69
C MET A 32 35.78 -10.43 17.24
N THR A 33 36.09 -11.61 16.70
CA THR A 33 37.37 -12.32 16.92
C THR A 33 38.19 -12.42 15.63
N SER A 34 37.55 -12.19 14.49
CA SER A 34 38.11 -12.07 13.14
C SER A 34 37.13 -11.27 12.28
N GLY A 35 37.47 -10.99 11.02
CA GLY A 35 36.53 -10.38 10.06
C GLY A 35 35.30 -11.26 9.83
N ARG A 36 34.11 -10.65 9.81
CA ARG A 36 32.81 -11.33 9.61
C ARG A 36 31.97 -10.60 8.58
N ALA A 37 31.20 -11.36 7.82
CA ALA A 37 30.15 -10.84 6.94
C ALA A 37 28.79 -10.90 7.65
N VAL A 38 28.02 -9.83 7.52
CA VAL A 38 26.71 -9.64 8.17
C VAL A 38 25.84 -8.91 7.18
N THR A 39 24.62 -9.39 6.98
CA THR A 39 23.69 -8.84 5.99
C THR A 39 22.40 -8.45 6.67
N ALA A 40 21.96 -7.21 6.49
CA ALA A 40 20.58 -6.79 6.78
C ALA A 40 19.71 -7.08 5.56
N GLU A 41 18.55 -7.66 5.79
CA GLU A 41 17.57 -8.01 4.77
C GLU A 41 16.39 -7.04 4.86
N PHE A 42 15.89 -6.65 3.70
CA PHE A 42 14.76 -5.74 3.54
C PHE A 42 13.84 -6.25 2.45
N PHE A 43 12.58 -5.90 2.55
CA PHE A 43 11.54 -6.24 1.59
C PHE A 43 10.73 -4.99 1.21
N ASP A 44 10.42 -4.89 -0.08
CA ASP A 44 9.65 -3.85 -0.76
C ASP A 44 9.03 -4.56 -1.97
N ASP A 45 7.71 -4.51 -2.10
CA ASP A 45 6.97 -5.13 -3.19
C ASP A 45 6.85 -4.21 -4.43
N GLY A 46 7.27 -2.95 -4.29
CA GLY A 46 7.40 -1.96 -5.36
C GLY A 46 6.14 -1.13 -5.62
N ASP A 47 5.10 -1.25 -4.79
CA ASP A 47 3.83 -0.57 -5.00
C ASP A 47 3.85 0.92 -4.59
N GLY A 48 4.84 1.32 -3.78
CA GLY A 48 5.03 2.67 -3.27
C GLY A 48 4.65 2.87 -1.79
N VAL A 49 4.20 1.82 -1.10
CA VAL A 49 3.78 1.82 0.30
C VAL A 49 4.69 0.85 1.09
N PRO A 50 5.24 1.25 2.25
CA PRO A 50 6.06 0.33 3.04
C PRO A 50 5.22 -0.84 3.59
N PRO A 51 5.73 -2.09 3.59
CA PRO A 51 5.02 -3.26 4.13
C PRO A 51 4.47 -3.06 5.54
N GLY A 52 5.21 -2.40 6.45
CA GLY A 52 4.73 -2.14 7.81
C GLY A 52 3.52 -1.18 7.90
N VAL A 53 3.25 -0.40 6.86
CA VAL A 53 2.00 0.38 6.76
C VAL A 53 0.85 -0.54 6.37
N GLU A 54 1.07 -1.39 5.37
CA GLU A 54 0.06 -2.32 4.87
C GLU A 54 -0.34 -3.35 5.93
N ASP A 55 0.66 -3.94 6.60
CA ASP A 55 0.49 -4.89 7.71
C ASP A 55 -0.31 -4.28 8.88
N GLY A 56 -0.33 -2.95 8.99
CA GLY A 56 -1.12 -2.23 9.99
C GLY A 56 -2.60 -2.10 9.65
N GLY A 57 -3.00 -2.55 8.45
CA GLY A 57 -4.35 -2.47 7.90
C GLY A 57 -5.37 -3.43 8.53
N PRO A 58 -6.61 -3.43 8.00
CA PRO A 58 -7.66 -4.36 8.40
C PRO A 58 -7.24 -5.83 8.24
N ASN A 59 -7.93 -6.73 8.96
CA ASN A 59 -7.73 -8.18 8.89
C ASN A 59 -6.27 -8.68 9.09
N GLY A 60 -5.43 -7.88 9.76
CA GLY A 60 -4.02 -8.22 9.96
C GLY A 60 -3.16 -7.94 8.71
N GLY A 61 -3.53 -6.95 7.92
CA GLY A 61 -2.83 -6.56 6.69
C GLY A 61 -3.36 -7.24 5.41
N ASP A 62 -4.54 -7.84 5.47
CA ASP A 62 -5.23 -8.48 4.34
C ASP A 62 -6.50 -7.66 4.03
N GLY A 63 -6.31 -6.55 3.34
CA GLY A 63 -7.34 -5.54 3.17
C GLY A 63 -8.46 -5.96 2.22
N ASN A 64 -8.16 -6.83 1.26
CA ASN A 64 -9.16 -7.41 0.36
C ASN A 64 -9.78 -8.72 0.89
N ASP A 65 -9.28 -9.25 2.02
CA ASP A 65 -9.75 -10.43 2.75
C ASP A 65 -9.72 -11.70 1.88
N ASP A 66 -8.61 -11.91 1.16
CA ASP A 66 -8.40 -13.06 0.28
C ASP A 66 -7.56 -14.19 0.90
N GLY A 67 -7.02 -13.97 2.10
CA GLY A 67 -6.20 -14.89 2.87
C GLY A 67 -4.69 -14.70 2.69
N THR A 68 -4.27 -13.73 1.89
CA THR A 68 -2.88 -13.33 1.70
C THR A 68 -2.69 -11.92 2.24
N SER A 69 -1.56 -11.64 2.90
CA SER A 69 -1.25 -10.26 3.31
C SER A 69 -0.97 -9.41 2.08
N ASP A 70 -1.54 -8.21 2.04
CA ASP A 70 -1.41 -7.26 0.92
C ASP A 70 0.06 -6.94 0.64
N SER A 71 0.89 -6.82 1.68
CA SER A 71 2.32 -6.61 1.53
C SER A 71 3.07 -7.72 0.78
N LEU A 72 2.45 -8.88 0.55
CA LEU A 72 3.01 -9.97 -0.24
C LEU A 72 2.44 -10.02 -1.67
N GLN A 73 1.56 -9.08 -2.03
CA GLN A 73 0.80 -9.04 -3.26
C GLN A 73 1.05 -7.73 -4.00
N GLY A 74 1.97 -7.72 -4.97
CA GLY A 74 2.27 -6.50 -5.75
C GLY A 74 1.14 -5.97 -6.66
N ASP A 75 -0.06 -6.52 -6.55
CA ASP A 75 -1.31 -6.09 -7.18
C ASP A 75 -2.40 -5.67 -6.17
N VAL A 76 -2.10 -5.70 -4.87
CA VAL A 76 -3.00 -5.30 -3.77
C VAL A 76 -2.23 -4.43 -2.79
N THR A 77 -2.69 -3.20 -2.55
CA THR A 77 -1.99 -2.25 -1.69
C THR A 77 -2.89 -1.74 -0.60
N THR A 78 -2.50 -1.87 0.68
CA THR A 78 -3.19 -1.22 1.80
C THR A 78 -2.46 0.02 2.29
N LEU A 79 -3.12 1.17 2.23
CA LEU A 79 -2.53 2.47 2.59
C LEU A 79 -3.39 3.26 3.56
N LYS A 80 -2.76 4.22 4.25
CA LYS A 80 -3.48 5.22 5.01
C LYS A 80 -4.29 6.13 4.09
N THR A 81 -5.51 6.48 4.49
CA THR A 81 -6.33 7.50 3.84
C THR A 81 -5.66 8.88 3.93
N ALA A 82 -6.07 9.84 3.09
CA ALA A 82 -5.38 11.14 2.99
C ALA A 82 -5.30 11.92 4.32
N ASP A 83 -6.28 11.71 5.21
CA ASP A 83 -6.30 12.27 6.57
C ASP A 83 -5.37 11.55 7.57
N GLY A 84 -4.78 10.43 7.17
CA GLY A 84 -3.93 9.56 7.99
C GLY A 84 -4.66 8.72 9.03
N LEU A 85 -5.99 8.80 9.11
CA LEU A 85 -6.76 8.23 10.22
C LEU A 85 -7.18 6.79 9.96
N ASN A 86 -7.57 6.47 8.73
CA ASN A 86 -8.09 5.16 8.34
C ASN A 86 -7.15 4.45 7.37
N TYR A 87 -7.48 3.20 7.04
CA TYR A 87 -6.87 2.46 5.95
C TYR A 87 -7.86 2.27 4.82
N ALA A 88 -7.34 2.18 3.60
CA ALA A 88 -8.03 1.75 2.40
C ALA A 88 -7.16 0.72 1.68
N THR A 89 -7.77 -0.06 0.79
CA THR A 89 -7.07 -1.06 -0.02
C THR A 89 -7.39 -0.85 -1.48
N VAL A 90 -6.38 -0.76 -2.33
CA VAL A 90 -6.53 -0.67 -3.79
C VAL A 90 -6.07 -2.00 -4.37
N SER A 91 -6.98 -2.73 -5.01
CA SER A 91 -6.69 -4.06 -5.56
C SER A 91 -6.92 -4.08 -7.07
N ASN A 92 -5.93 -4.59 -7.80
CA ASN A 92 -6.07 -5.06 -9.15
C ASN A 92 -6.22 -6.58 -9.16
N THR A 93 -7.46 -7.06 -9.10
CA THR A 93 -7.81 -8.50 -9.10
C THR A 93 -7.33 -9.32 -10.32
N ASN A 94 -6.72 -8.69 -11.32
CA ASN A 94 -6.20 -9.36 -12.51
C ASN A 94 -4.70 -9.68 -12.43
N GLY A 95 -3.98 -9.34 -11.36
CA GLY A 95 -2.56 -9.65 -11.22
C GLY A 95 -1.61 -8.77 -12.04
N ALA A 96 -2.06 -7.61 -12.51
CA ALA A 96 -1.17 -6.68 -13.21
C ALA A 96 -0.42 -5.78 -12.22
N GLY A 97 0.83 -5.43 -12.52
CA GLY A 97 1.68 -4.71 -11.59
C GLY A 97 1.09 -3.36 -11.19
N GLN A 98 1.08 -3.08 -9.89
CA GLN A 98 0.58 -1.86 -9.30
C GLN A 98 1.74 -1.08 -8.68
N THR A 99 1.84 0.22 -8.96
CA THR A 99 2.96 1.08 -8.53
C THR A 99 2.49 2.50 -8.25
N ASN A 100 3.28 3.27 -7.51
CA ASN A 100 2.99 4.66 -7.13
C ASN A 100 1.61 4.83 -6.47
N VAL A 101 1.23 3.89 -5.60
CA VAL A 101 -0.05 3.94 -4.89
C VAL A 101 0.04 4.96 -3.77
N GLN A 102 -0.88 5.91 -3.76
CA GLN A 102 -0.93 6.97 -2.77
C GLN A 102 -2.34 7.48 -2.52
N ALA A 103 -2.61 7.91 -1.28
CA ALA A 103 -3.79 8.66 -0.92
C ALA A 103 -3.43 10.15 -0.89
N VAL A 104 -4.18 10.96 -1.62
CA VAL A 104 -3.92 12.39 -1.78
C VAL A 104 -5.16 13.19 -1.42
N ASP A 105 -4.95 14.45 -1.04
CA ASP A 105 -6.03 15.40 -0.88
C ASP A 105 -6.82 15.54 -2.20
N PRO A 106 -8.15 15.75 -2.13
CA PRO A 106 -8.93 16.01 -3.32
C PRO A 106 -8.39 17.26 -4.04
N PRO A 107 -8.30 17.25 -5.39
CA PRO A 107 -7.70 18.35 -6.10
C PRO A 107 -8.54 19.63 -5.97
N ALA A 108 -7.92 20.80 -6.15
CA ALA A 108 -8.59 22.09 -5.99
C ALA A 108 -9.79 22.28 -6.96
N ASP A 109 -9.83 21.54 -8.08
CA ASP A 109 -10.92 21.54 -9.05
C ASP A 109 -12.00 20.48 -8.76
N ALA A 110 -11.96 19.85 -7.59
CA ALA A 110 -12.98 18.90 -7.17
C ALA A 110 -14.38 19.56 -7.13
N PRO A 111 -15.46 18.83 -7.50
CA PRO A 111 -16.79 19.40 -7.55
C PRO A 111 -17.27 19.92 -6.19
N SER A 112 -17.83 21.15 -6.17
CA SER A 112 -18.42 21.72 -4.96
C SER A 112 -19.58 20.87 -4.45
N GLY A 113 -19.65 20.67 -3.12
CA GLY A 113 -20.74 19.93 -2.47
C GLY A 113 -20.54 18.42 -2.44
N ILE A 114 -19.40 17.91 -2.93
CA ILE A 114 -18.97 16.52 -2.72
C ILE A 114 -17.96 16.49 -1.58
N VAL A 115 -18.11 15.51 -0.70
CA VAL A 115 -17.17 15.26 0.41
C VAL A 115 -16.35 14.02 0.06
N PHE A 116 -15.03 14.11 0.28
CA PHE A 116 -14.07 13.04 0.06
C PHE A 116 -13.52 12.60 1.43
N PRO A 117 -14.26 11.77 2.18
CA PRO A 117 -13.90 11.47 3.57
C PRO A 117 -12.54 10.76 3.70
N TYR A 118 -12.10 10.08 2.64
CA TYR A 118 -10.84 9.33 2.60
C TYR A 118 -9.82 9.93 1.63
N GLY A 119 -10.13 11.10 1.05
CA GLY A 119 -9.35 11.71 -0.03
C GLY A 119 -9.56 11.03 -1.38
N MET A 120 -8.51 11.05 -2.20
CA MET A 120 -8.43 10.45 -3.53
C MET A 120 -7.31 9.41 -3.55
N PHE A 121 -7.45 8.36 -4.35
CA PHE A 121 -6.41 7.36 -4.54
C PHE A 121 -5.81 7.49 -5.94
N GLU A 122 -4.49 7.65 -5.99
CA GLU A 122 -3.71 7.67 -7.23
C GLU A 122 -2.82 6.44 -7.28
N PHE A 123 -2.69 5.83 -8.46
CA PHE A 123 -1.89 4.64 -8.68
C PHE A 123 -1.60 4.49 -10.17
N THR A 124 -0.56 3.74 -10.50
CA THR A 124 -0.18 3.36 -11.85
C THR A 124 -0.30 1.85 -12.00
N VAL A 125 -1.13 1.40 -12.93
CA VAL A 125 -1.18 -0.01 -13.33
C VAL A 125 -0.28 -0.21 -14.55
N THR A 126 0.56 -1.23 -14.48
CA THR A 126 1.57 -1.57 -15.49
C THR A 126 1.29 -2.93 -16.12
N GLY A 127 1.97 -3.24 -17.22
CA GLY A 127 1.84 -4.55 -17.88
C GLY A 127 0.52 -4.77 -18.63
N ILE A 128 -0.21 -3.70 -18.96
CA ILE A 128 -1.48 -3.80 -19.69
C ILE A 128 -1.22 -3.74 -21.19
N GLU A 129 -1.53 -4.82 -21.88
CA GLU A 129 -1.44 -4.90 -23.34
C GLU A 129 -2.46 -3.98 -24.03
N GLU A 130 -2.21 -3.64 -25.29
CA GLU A 130 -3.13 -2.82 -26.09
C GLU A 130 -4.53 -3.48 -26.18
N GLY A 131 -5.57 -2.73 -25.82
CA GLY A 131 -6.94 -3.25 -25.76
C GLY A 131 -7.26 -4.08 -24.50
N GLY A 132 -6.27 -4.30 -23.62
CA GLY A 132 -6.45 -4.96 -22.33
C GLY A 132 -7.36 -4.17 -21.38
N THR A 133 -7.95 -4.89 -20.43
CA THR A 133 -8.78 -4.30 -19.37
C THR A 133 -8.31 -4.80 -18.01
N VAL A 134 -8.35 -3.89 -17.03
CA VAL A 134 -8.03 -4.18 -15.64
C VAL A 134 -9.27 -3.99 -14.78
N HIS A 135 -9.54 -4.95 -13.90
CA HIS A 135 -10.58 -4.80 -12.88
C HIS A 135 -9.95 -4.26 -11.59
N MET A 136 -10.43 -3.10 -11.17
CA MET A 136 -9.99 -2.44 -9.94
C MET A 136 -11.09 -2.50 -8.90
N GLU A 137 -10.72 -2.87 -7.68
CA GLU A 137 -11.55 -2.77 -6.48
C GLU A 137 -10.87 -1.82 -5.49
N VAL A 138 -11.67 -1.02 -4.79
CA VAL A 138 -11.20 -0.15 -3.71
C VAL A 138 -12.03 -0.42 -2.48
N TYR A 139 -11.37 -0.88 -1.43
CA TYR A 139 -11.96 -1.16 -0.13
C TYR A 139 -11.69 0.04 0.78
N VAL A 140 -12.74 0.54 1.44
CA VAL A 140 -12.67 1.67 2.37
C VAL A 140 -13.51 1.35 3.60
N PRO A 141 -13.30 2.04 4.73
CA PRO A 141 -14.14 1.84 5.90
C PRO A 141 -15.61 2.15 5.58
N TYR A 142 -16.51 1.49 6.30
CA TYR A 142 -17.96 1.64 6.08
C TYR A 142 -18.51 2.98 6.58
N ASP A 143 -17.86 3.61 7.57
CA ASP A 143 -18.29 4.86 8.18
C ASP A 143 -17.26 5.99 7.89
N PRO A 144 -17.66 7.08 7.21
CA PRO A 144 -19.00 7.36 6.69
C PRO A 144 -19.41 6.50 5.50
N VAL A 145 -20.71 6.28 5.37
CA VAL A 145 -21.29 5.56 4.23
C VAL A 145 -20.94 6.28 2.92
N ILE A 146 -20.24 5.58 2.04
CA ILE A 146 -19.90 6.07 0.71
C ILE A 146 -21.11 5.92 -0.22
N THR A 147 -21.44 6.99 -0.93
CA THR A 147 -22.62 7.07 -1.82
C THR A 147 -22.28 7.18 -3.30
N GLY A 148 -20.98 7.27 -3.61
CA GLY A 148 -20.46 7.39 -4.96
C GLY A 148 -18.95 7.55 -4.96
N TYR A 149 -18.38 7.53 -6.17
CA TYR A 149 -16.97 7.80 -6.40
C TYR A 149 -16.79 8.75 -7.58
N TRP A 150 -15.65 9.41 -7.58
CA TRP A 150 -15.24 10.31 -8.65
C TRP A 150 -13.94 9.79 -9.28
N LYS A 151 -13.91 9.75 -10.61
CA LYS A 151 -12.74 9.33 -11.38
C LYS A 151 -12.29 10.47 -12.27
N LYS A 152 -10.99 10.78 -12.26
CA LYS A 152 -10.36 11.73 -13.18
C LYS A 152 -9.30 11.03 -14.01
N ASN A 153 -9.30 11.30 -15.31
CA ASN A 153 -8.20 10.94 -16.20
C ASN A 153 -7.18 12.08 -16.17
N VAL A 154 -5.98 11.80 -15.65
CA VAL A 154 -4.92 12.81 -15.51
C VAL A 154 -4.35 13.29 -16.85
N ASN A 155 -4.42 12.47 -17.90
CA ASN A 155 -3.89 12.81 -19.22
C ASN A 155 -4.85 13.71 -20.01
N THR A 156 -6.16 13.49 -19.88
CA THR A 156 -7.18 14.24 -20.63
C THR A 156 -7.90 15.29 -19.79
N GLY A 157 -7.73 15.26 -18.47
CA GLY A 157 -8.50 16.07 -17.52
C GLY A 157 -9.98 15.66 -17.39
N GLN A 158 -10.43 14.64 -18.14
CA GLN A 158 -11.81 14.20 -18.14
C GLN A 158 -12.19 13.60 -16.79
N SER A 159 -13.32 14.02 -16.23
CA SER A 159 -13.83 13.50 -14.98
C SER A 159 -15.21 12.83 -15.13
N LEU A 160 -15.47 11.86 -14.25
CA LEU A 160 -16.73 11.14 -14.16
C LEU A 160 -17.14 11.06 -12.69
N ASN A 161 -18.36 11.51 -12.39
CA ASN A 161 -19.01 11.25 -11.11
C ASN A 161 -19.94 10.04 -11.29
N LYS A 162 -19.73 8.99 -10.50
CA LYS A 162 -20.53 7.78 -10.52
C LYS A 162 -21.19 7.61 -9.14
N ARG A 163 -22.53 7.53 -9.14
CA ARG A 163 -23.27 7.01 -7.99
C ARG A 163 -22.92 5.55 -7.80
N ASP A 164 -22.73 5.15 -6.55
CA ASP A 164 -22.18 3.84 -6.25
C ASP A 164 -23.12 2.69 -6.66
N LYS A 165 -22.52 1.55 -7.03
CA LYS A 165 -23.17 0.24 -7.21
C LYS A 165 -22.52 -0.85 -6.33
N THR A 166 -21.69 -0.47 -5.35
CA THR A 166 -20.98 -1.41 -4.46
C THR A 166 -21.94 -2.32 -3.71
N ARG A 167 -21.54 -3.60 -3.59
CA ARG A 167 -22.10 -4.52 -2.60
C ARG A 167 -21.36 -4.26 -1.31
N ASN A 168 -22.06 -3.77 -0.30
CA ASN A 168 -21.55 -3.75 1.06
C ASN A 168 -21.24 -5.21 1.48
N LYS A 169 -19.99 -5.52 1.78
CA LYS A 169 -19.69 -6.69 2.61
C LYS A 169 -19.82 -6.26 4.07
N HIS A 170 -20.67 -7.00 4.80
CA HIS A 170 -20.93 -6.86 6.22
C HIS A 170 -19.86 -7.58 7.04
#